data_AF-J9FW31-F1
#
_entry.id   AF-J9FW31-F1
#
_cell.length_a   1.000
_cell.length_b   1.000
_cell.length_c   1.000
_cell.angle_alpha   90.00
_cell.angle_beta   90.00
_cell.angle_gamma   90.00
#
_symmetry.space_group_name_H-M   'P 1'
#
loop_
_entity.id
_entity.type
_entity.pdbx_description
1 polymer ?
#
loop_
_entity_poly.entity_id
_entity_poly.type
_entity_poly.pdbx_seq_one_letter_code
_entity_poly.pdbx_strand_id
1 'polypeptide(L)'
;HGWSFQNDTTPSTLPGDTATVQYIKSYIDRGIPPLCYCPGGAGHWMVAYDYSSGSTFEDIKIIDPANGQRKTLTAGMRYSCGATSSGITRIEAAPSAH
;
A
#
# COMPACT_ATOMS: atom_id res chain seq x y z
N HIS A 1 17.87 7.58 15.38
CA HIS A 1 16.69 6.72 15.14
C HIS A 1 16.35 6.77 13.66
N GLY A 2 16.57 5.67 12.93
CA GLY A 2 16.26 5.59 11.50
C GLY A 2 14.83 5.06 11.26
N TRP A 3 14.49 4.87 9.99
CA TRP A 3 13.28 4.16 9.55
C TRP A 3 13.71 2.90 8.79
N SER A 4 12.94 1.83 8.90
CA SER A 4 13.11 0.61 8.13
C SER A 4 11.89 0.35 7.26
N PHE A 5 12.15 -0.26 6.10
CA PHE A 5 11.10 -0.77 5.22
C PHE A 5 11.03 -2.27 5.43
N GLN A 6 9.88 -2.76 5.89
CA GLN A 6 9.63 -4.18 6.01
C GLN A 6 8.64 -4.61 4.95
N ASN A 7 9.07 -5.51 4.07
CA ASN A 7 8.16 -6.15 3.14
C ASN A 7 7.19 -7.01 3.94
N ASP A 8 5.91 -6.70 3.87
CA ASP A 8 4.86 -7.36 4.63
C ASP A 8 4.02 -8.20 3.68
N THR A 9 4.16 -9.51 3.83
CA THR A 9 3.44 -10.51 3.05
C THR A 9 2.08 -10.84 3.65
N THR A 10 1.68 -10.26 4.78
CA THR A 10 0.34 -10.47 5.37
C THR A 10 -0.79 -10.26 4.36
N PRO A 11 -0.79 -9.23 3.49
CA PRO A 11 -1.81 -9.06 2.46
C PRO A 11 -2.01 -10.23 1.50
N SER A 12 -0.96 -11.02 1.21
CA SER A 12 -1.09 -12.20 0.34
C SER A 12 -1.74 -13.39 1.05
N THR A 13 -1.94 -13.30 2.37
CA THR A 13 -2.61 -14.31 3.20
C THR A 13 -4.01 -13.90 3.64
N LEU A 14 -4.44 -12.66 3.35
CA LEU A 14 -5.77 -12.17 3.71
C LEU A 14 -6.84 -12.75 2.78
N PRO A 15 -8.07 -13.02 3.28
CA PRO A 15 -9.10 -13.76 2.54
C PRO A 15 -9.75 -12.98 1.38
N GLY A 16 -9.27 -11.78 1.06
CA GLY A 16 -9.76 -10.97 -0.07
C GLY A 16 -9.50 -9.47 0.09
N ASP A 17 -9.87 -8.71 -0.95
CA ASP A 17 -9.59 -7.28 -1.10
C ASP A 17 -10.08 -6.45 0.09
N THR A 18 -11.27 -6.74 0.62
CA THR A 18 -11.83 -6.05 1.79
C THR A 18 -10.90 -6.10 3.00
N ALA A 19 -10.33 -7.27 3.30
CA ALA A 19 -9.43 -7.42 4.43
C ALA A 19 -8.12 -6.67 4.19
N THR A 20 -7.58 -6.71 2.96
CA THR A 20 -6.39 -5.94 2.58
C THR A 20 -6.61 -4.44 2.67
N VAL A 21 -7.77 -3.95 2.23
CA VAL A 21 -8.16 -2.54 2.34
C VAL A 21 -8.21 -2.10 3.80
N GLN A 22 -8.86 -2.87 4.68
CA GLN A 22 -8.88 -2.57 6.11
C GLN A 22 -7.48 -2.57 6.73
N TYR A 23 -6.63 -3.49 6.30
CA TYR A 23 -5.25 -3.54 6.75
C TYR A 23 -4.46 -2.28 6.34
N ILE A 24 -4.58 -1.83 5.08
CA ILE A 24 -3.97 -0.56 4.62
C ILE A 24 -4.49 0.63 5.43
N LYS A 25 -5.81 0.72 5.65
CA LYS A 25 -6.44 1.79 6.44
C LYS A 25 -5.84 1.87 7.85
N SER A 26 -5.60 0.73 8.49
CA SER A 26 -5.02 0.69 9.84
C SER A 26 -3.63 1.35 9.95
N TYR A 27 -2.82 1.34 8.89
CA TYR A 27 -1.52 2.04 8.88
C TYR A 27 -1.67 3.53 8.61
N ILE A 28 -2.58 3.91 7.70
CA ILE A 28 -2.93 5.31 7.45
C ILE A 28 -3.42 5.96 8.76
N ASP A 29 -4.29 5.28 9.51
CA ASP A 29 -4.84 5.77 10.80
C ASP A 29 -3.77 5.92 11.89
N ARG A 30 -2.67 5.15 11.80
CA ARG A 30 -1.50 5.29 12.68
C ARG A 30 -0.60 6.48 12.31
N GLY A 31 -0.96 7.24 11.26
CA GLY A 31 -0.17 8.34 10.74
C GLY A 31 1.09 7.89 9.99
N ILE A 32 1.20 6.61 9.63
CA ILE A 32 2.35 6.05 8.93
C ILE A 32 1.87 5.48 7.59
N PRO A 33 1.98 6.24 6.48
CA PRO A 33 1.47 5.82 5.19
C PRO A 33 2.21 4.56 4.70
N PRO A 34 1.51 3.43 4.44
CA PRO A 34 2.14 2.23 3.90
C PRO A 34 2.45 2.41 2.42
N LEU A 35 3.43 1.64 1.91
CA LEU A 35 3.65 1.50 0.48
C LEU A 35 2.84 0.31 -0.03
N CYS A 36 1.89 0.52 -0.93
CA CYS A 36 1.23 -0.55 -1.66
C CYS A 36 2.16 -1.04 -2.78
N TYR A 37 2.34 -2.35 -2.88
CA TYR A 37 3.26 -2.98 -3.84
C TYR A 37 2.52 -3.95 -4.76
N CYS A 38 2.61 -3.72 -6.07
CA CYS A 38 2.15 -4.68 -7.05
C CYS A 38 3.34 -5.46 -7.65
N PRO A 39 3.39 -6.80 -7.52
CA PRO A 39 4.53 -7.60 -7.97
C PRO A 39 4.57 -7.90 -9.48
N GLY A 40 3.55 -7.50 -10.25
CA GLY A 40 3.51 -7.76 -11.70
C GLY A 40 4.57 -6.99 -12.48
N GLY A 41 5.21 -7.65 -13.46
CA GLY A 41 6.18 -7.02 -14.37
C GLY A 41 7.44 -6.52 -13.67
N ALA A 42 7.72 -5.22 -13.76
CA ALA A 42 8.88 -4.57 -13.13
C ALA A 42 8.69 -4.26 -11.63
N GLY A 43 7.52 -4.60 -11.06
CA GLY A 43 7.14 -4.18 -9.72
C GLY A 43 6.69 -2.71 -9.70
N HIS A 44 5.74 -2.38 -8.82
CA HIS A 44 5.23 -1.01 -8.70
C HIS A 44 4.89 -0.66 -7.25
N TRP A 45 5.54 0.36 -6.71
CA TRP A 45 5.29 0.86 -5.36
C TRP A 45 4.55 2.19 -5.40
N MET A 46 3.52 2.31 -4.58
CA MET A 46 2.64 3.47 -4.48
C MET A 46 2.47 3.85 -3.02
N VAL A 47 2.46 5.13 -2.69
CA VAL A 47 2.30 5.60 -1.30
C VAL A 47 0.81 5.78 -1.01
N ALA A 48 0.23 4.99 -0.11
CA ALA A 48 -1.15 5.19 0.33
C ALA A 48 -1.20 6.22 1.47
N TYR A 49 -2.01 7.27 1.32
CA TYR A 49 -1.98 8.42 2.25
C TYR A 49 -3.34 8.78 2.86
N ASP A 50 -4.44 8.34 2.27
CA ASP A 50 -5.80 8.66 2.72
C ASP A 50 -6.80 7.65 2.12
N TYR A 51 -8.05 7.66 2.57
CA TYR A 51 -9.09 6.74 2.08
C TYR A 51 -10.52 7.28 2.19
N SER A 52 -11.47 6.67 1.47
CA SER A 52 -12.93 6.83 1.63
C SER A 52 -13.54 5.67 2.43
N SER A 53 -14.81 5.82 2.84
CA SER A 53 -15.48 4.86 3.75
C SER A 53 -15.72 3.46 3.16
N GLY A 54 -15.55 3.25 1.85
CA GLY A 54 -15.78 1.95 1.21
C GLY A 54 -14.71 0.90 1.52
N SER A 55 -14.82 -0.28 0.93
CA SER A 55 -13.99 -1.45 1.24
C SER A 55 -13.25 -2.03 0.04
N THR A 56 -13.08 -1.24 -1.01
CA THR A 56 -12.41 -1.66 -2.26
C THR A 56 -11.11 -0.90 -2.45
N PHE A 57 -10.26 -1.34 -3.38
CA PHE A 57 -9.05 -0.60 -3.74
C PHE A 57 -9.33 0.76 -4.41
N GLU A 58 -10.56 1.02 -4.88
CA GLU A 58 -10.94 2.38 -5.33
C GLU A 58 -11.04 3.35 -4.14
N ASP A 59 -11.22 2.83 -2.92
CA ASP A 59 -11.37 3.64 -1.73
C ASP A 59 -10.04 4.06 -1.09
N ILE A 60 -8.90 3.56 -1.59
CA ILE A 60 -7.58 3.96 -1.10
C ILE A 60 -7.00 5.03 -2.02
N LYS A 61 -6.62 6.18 -1.45
CA LYS A 61 -5.94 7.26 -2.18
C LYS A 61 -4.44 7.07 -2.09
N ILE A 62 -3.78 7.16 -3.24
CA ILE A 62 -2.34 7.00 -3.38
C ILE A 62 -1.68 8.21 -4.05
N ILE A 63 -0.40 8.41 -3.77
CA ILE A 63 0.53 9.14 -4.63
C ILE A 63 1.32 8.10 -5.41
N ASP A 64 1.28 8.18 -6.74
CA ASP A 64 1.99 7.30 -7.65
C ASP A 64 3.34 7.94 -8.06
N PRO A 65 4.48 7.44 -7.57
CA PRO A 65 5.78 8.01 -7.89
C PRO A 65 6.17 7.92 -9.36
N ALA A 66 5.58 6.99 -10.13
CA ALA A 66 5.93 6.82 -11.55
C ALA A 66 5.52 8.01 -12.42
N ASN A 67 4.54 8.80 -11.97
CA ASN A 67 4.04 9.98 -12.71
C ASN A 67 3.72 11.18 -11.79
N GLY A 68 3.94 11.07 -10.48
CA GLY A 68 3.68 12.12 -9.49
C GLY A 68 2.20 12.41 -9.24
N GLN A 69 1.27 11.59 -9.77
CA GLN A 69 -0.16 11.87 -9.67
C GLN A 69 -0.80 11.29 -8.41
N ARG A 70 -1.81 12.00 -7.91
CA ARG A 70 -2.76 11.46 -6.94
C ARG A 70 -3.86 10.70 -7.66
N LYS A 71 -4.13 9.47 -7.23
CA LYS A 71 -5.15 8.60 -7.84
C LYS A 71 -5.63 7.55 -6.83
N THR A 72 -6.58 6.72 -7.21
CA THR A 72 -7.00 5.56 -6.41
C THR A 72 -5.98 4.42 -6.53
N LEU A 73 -5.94 3.52 -5.56
CA LEU A 73 -5.05 2.35 -5.62
C LEU A 73 -5.40 1.46 -6.82
N THR A 74 -6.68 1.29 -7.16
CA THR A 74 -7.07 0.61 -8.39
C THR A 74 -6.47 1.24 -9.64
N ALA A 75 -6.54 2.58 -9.77
CA ALA A 75 -5.94 3.28 -10.90
C ALA A 75 -4.41 3.11 -10.95
N GLY A 76 -3.74 3.10 -9.79
CA GLY A 76 -2.31 2.81 -9.69
C GLY A 76 -1.95 1.38 -10.10
N MET A 77 -2.69 0.38 -9.61
CA MET A 77 -2.47 -1.03 -9.97
C MET A 77 -2.73 -1.30 -11.46
N ARG A 78 -3.69 -0.61 -12.09
CA ARG A 78 -3.92 -0.72 -13.54
C ARG A 78 -2.72 -0.29 -14.37
N TYR A 79 -1.94 0.68 -13.88
CA TYR A 79 -0.75 1.16 -14.58
C TYR A 79 0.31 0.08 -14.76
N SER A 80 0.48 -0.83 -13.78
CA SER A 80 1.62 -1.76 -13.75
C SER A 80 1.27 -3.25 -13.72
N CYS A 81 0.06 -3.64 -13.32
CA CYS A 81 -0.25 -5.05 -13.04
C CYS A 81 -1.69 -5.49 -13.30
N GLY A 82 -2.46 -4.73 -14.09
CA GLY A 82 -3.79 -5.15 -14.53
C GLY A 82 -4.83 -5.30 -13.41
N ALA A 83 -4.64 -4.57 -12.29
CA ALA A 83 -5.55 -4.52 -11.13
C ALA A 83 -5.64 -5.78 -10.25
N THR A 84 -4.58 -6.58 -10.15
CA THR A 84 -4.51 -7.69 -9.18
C THR A 84 -3.95 -7.27 -7.82
N SER A 85 -4.38 -7.94 -6.75
CA SER A 85 -4.11 -7.60 -5.34
C SER A 85 -2.62 -7.37 -5.04
N SER A 86 -2.35 -6.32 -4.27
CA SER A 86 -1.03 -5.80 -3.92
C SER A 86 -0.59 -6.26 -2.53
N GLY A 87 0.69 -6.62 -2.38
CA GLY A 87 1.34 -6.67 -1.08
C GLY A 87 1.47 -5.27 -0.47
N ILE A 88 1.91 -5.17 0.79
CA ILE A 88 2.27 -3.86 1.37
C ILE A 88 3.71 -3.90 1.88
N THR A 89 4.41 -2.78 1.80
CA THR A 89 5.67 -2.56 2.52
C THR A 89 5.39 -1.56 3.64
N ARG A 90 5.65 -2.00 4.87
CA ARG A 90 5.48 -1.18 6.07
C ARG A 90 6.69 -0.29 6.25
N ILE A 91 6.43 0.93 6.71
CA ILE A 91 7.45 1.86 7.16
C ILE A 91 7.40 1.83 8.68
N GLU A 92 8.48 1.48 9.35
CA GLU A 92 8.53 1.38 10.81
C GLU A 92 9.78 2.09 11.34
N ALA A 93 9.74 2.53 12.58
CA ALA A 93 10.96 3.02 13.22
C ALA A 93 12.00 1.89 13.22
N ALA A 94 13.20 2.17 12.74
CA ALA A 94 14.27 1.18 12.77
C ALA A 94 14.52 0.79 14.24
N PRO A 95 14.66 -0.52 14.54
CA PRO A 95 15.02 -0.93 15.88
C PRO A 95 16.28 -0.20 16.31
N SER A 96 16.31 0.33 17.54
CA SER A 96 17.50 0.96 18.07
C SER A 96 18.63 -0.06 18.05
N ALA A 97 19.70 0.26 17.31
CA ALA A 97 20.96 -0.46 17.47
C ALA A 97 21.40 -0.23 18.93
N HIS A 98 21.22 -1.25 19.76
CA HIS A 98 21.83 -1.33 21.09
C HIS A 98 23.26 -1.80 20.93
#